data_AF-A0A7V8IY98-F1
#
_entry.id   AF-A0A7V8IY98-F1
#
_cell.length_a   1.000
_cell.length_b   1.000
_cell.length_c   1.000
_cell.angle_alpha   90.00
_cell.angle_beta   90.00
_cell.angle_gamma   90.00
#
_symmetry.space_group_name_H-M   'P 1'
#
loop_
_entity.id
_entity.type
_entity.pdbx_description
1 polymer ?
#
loop_
_entity_poly.entity_id
_entity_poly.type
_entity_poly.pdbx_seq_one_letter_code
_entity_poly.pdbx_strand_id
1 'polypeptide(L)'
;MIRLAPLCAVASSVLALVVGRSPEDSRNVTQCEENMKKVGVFIAQYESKYRHYPASLADLKEPALISGDCVKFLVCPLDRSGDPCSYEYLHPVCGDAQPQDSISLYDRNAHPDGSRCVLYFSGRVAELAEAEFKHALAEQFARDREIIGDEIVKAGTAALDPALTARKREAAIKRMRILMELER
;
A
#
# COMPACT_ATOMS: atom_id res chain seq x y z
N MET A 1 -50.96 17.21 46.86
CA MET A 1 -50.60 15.82 46.49
C MET A 1 -49.59 15.89 45.36
N ILE A 2 -48.31 15.68 45.69
CA ILE A 2 -47.18 15.76 44.74
C ILE A 2 -46.94 14.33 44.23
N ARG A 3 -47.10 14.08 42.92
CA ARG A 3 -46.78 12.78 42.30
C ARG A 3 -45.33 12.79 41.82
N LEU A 4 -44.51 11.94 42.43
CA LEU A 4 -43.16 11.59 41.99
C LEU A 4 -43.19 10.72 40.72
N ALA A 5 -42.07 10.75 40.00
CA ALA A 5 -41.74 10.30 38.64
C ALA A 5 -42.05 8.81 38.27
N PRO A 6 -41.76 8.41 37.01
CA PRO A 6 -40.42 7.85 36.79
C PRO A 6 -39.71 8.38 35.53
N LEU A 7 -38.44 8.77 35.73
CA LEU A 7 -37.42 8.92 34.69
C LEU A 7 -37.12 7.53 34.10
N CYS A 8 -37.48 7.31 32.83
CA CYS A 8 -36.94 6.18 32.07
C CYS A 8 -35.50 6.51 31.66
N ALA A 9 -34.55 6.13 32.51
CA ALA A 9 -33.16 5.98 32.12
C ALA A 9 -33.04 4.76 31.21
N VAL A 10 -32.98 4.96 29.89
CA VAL A 10 -32.56 3.92 28.96
C VAL A 10 -31.03 3.90 29.00
N ALA A 11 -30.50 3.17 29.97
CA ALA A 11 -29.08 2.88 30.06
C ALA A 11 -28.72 1.75 29.08
N SER A 12 -27.82 2.09 28.16
CA SER A 12 -26.66 1.31 27.73
C SER A 12 -26.83 -0.16 27.38
N SER A 13 -26.57 -0.49 26.12
CA SER A 13 -25.74 -1.64 25.73
C SER A 13 -25.22 -1.46 24.31
N VAL A 14 -24.34 -0.48 24.09
CA VAL A 14 -23.37 -0.60 22.98
C VAL A 14 -22.25 -1.49 23.52
N LEU A 15 -22.48 -2.81 23.50
CA LEU A 15 -21.39 -3.76 23.54
C LEU A 15 -20.67 -3.62 22.19
N ALA A 16 -19.76 -2.65 22.11
CA ALA A 16 -18.69 -2.72 21.15
C ALA A 16 -17.87 -3.96 21.55
N LEU A 17 -18.13 -5.08 20.88
CA LEU A 17 -17.21 -6.20 20.81
C LEU A 17 -15.92 -5.65 20.18
N VAL A 18 -15.07 -5.06 21.01
CA VAL A 18 -13.65 -4.90 20.68
C VAL A 18 -13.12 -6.32 20.69
N VAL A 19 -13.17 -6.97 19.53
CA VAL A 19 -12.43 -8.20 19.29
C VAL A 19 -10.96 -7.80 19.38
N GLY A 20 -10.42 -7.83 20.60
CA GLY A 20 -9.03 -7.51 20.84
C GLY A 20 -8.15 -8.51 20.11
N ARG A 21 -7.17 -8.03 19.37
CA ARG A 21 -6.13 -8.86 18.77
C ARG A 21 -5.46 -9.71 19.84
N SER A 22 -5.03 -10.92 19.47
CA SER A 22 -4.11 -11.64 20.34
C SER A 22 -2.81 -10.84 20.48
N PRO A 23 -2.09 -10.94 21.62
CA PRO A 23 -0.79 -10.29 21.77
C PRO A 23 0.23 -10.71 20.70
N GLU A 24 0.10 -11.92 20.17
CA GLU A 24 0.92 -12.44 19.08
C GLU A 24 0.60 -11.73 17.76
N ASP A 25 -0.67 -11.60 17.40
CA ASP A 25 -1.09 -10.87 16.20
C ASP A 25 -0.64 -9.41 16.27
N SER A 26 -0.77 -8.76 17.43
CA SER A 26 -0.32 -7.38 17.60
C SER A 26 1.19 -7.23 17.35
N ARG A 27 2.02 -8.17 17.83
CA ARG A 27 3.46 -8.16 17.57
C ARG A 27 3.77 -8.39 16.11
N ASN A 28 3.03 -9.32 15.48
CA ASN A 28 3.22 -9.65 14.06
C ASN A 28 2.83 -8.48 13.16
N VAL A 29 1.76 -7.73 13.46
CA VAL A 29 1.40 -6.50 12.75
C VAL A 29 2.54 -5.47 12.86
N THR A 30 3.04 -5.21 14.07
CA THR A 30 4.18 -4.30 14.26
C THR A 30 5.40 -4.75 13.46
N GLN A 31 5.67 -6.05 13.40
CA GLN A 31 6.76 -6.58 12.59
C GLN A 31 6.52 -6.41 11.07
N CYS A 32 5.27 -6.57 10.59
CA CYS A 32 4.92 -6.28 9.20
C CYS A 32 5.16 -4.80 8.88
N GLU A 33 4.78 -3.87 9.77
CA GLU A 33 5.07 -2.45 9.59
C GLU A 33 6.57 -2.14 9.52
N GLU A 34 7.37 -2.71 10.43
CA GLU A 34 8.83 -2.54 10.42
C GLU A 34 9.47 -3.10 9.16
N ASN A 35 9.01 -4.27 8.72
CA ASN A 35 9.47 -4.88 7.47
C ASN A 35 9.16 -3.98 6.28
N MET A 36 7.95 -3.44 6.21
CA MET A 36 7.53 -2.53 5.15
C MET A 36 8.33 -1.21 5.16
N LYS A 37 8.63 -0.65 6.34
CA LYS A 37 9.54 0.50 6.49
C LYS A 37 10.93 0.20 5.93
N LYS A 38 11.51 -0.97 6.23
CA LYS A 38 12.81 -1.39 5.69
C LYS A 38 12.78 -1.49 4.16
N VAL A 39 11.72 -2.07 3.59
CA VAL A 39 11.54 -2.12 2.13
C VAL A 39 11.48 -0.70 1.54
N GLY A 40 10.75 0.22 2.18
CA GLY A 40 10.70 1.63 1.78
C GLY A 40 12.08 2.30 1.77
N VAL A 41 12.92 2.03 2.77
CA VAL A 41 14.32 2.52 2.80
C VAL A 41 15.11 1.98 1.61
N PHE A 42 14.98 0.70 1.27
CA PHE A 42 15.67 0.12 0.11
C PHE A 42 15.19 0.69 -1.22
N ILE A 43 13.89 0.96 -1.36
CA ILE A 43 13.34 1.64 -2.54
C ILE A 43 13.95 3.04 -2.67
N ALA A 44 14.01 3.81 -1.58
CA ALA A 44 14.60 5.15 -1.57
C ALA A 44 16.11 5.13 -1.87
N GLN A 45 16.85 4.15 -1.34
CA GLN A 45 18.27 3.97 -1.65
C GLN A 45 18.50 3.57 -3.12
N TYR A 46 17.63 2.72 -3.66
CA TYR A 46 17.65 2.35 -5.08
C TYR A 46 17.42 3.59 -5.95
N GLU A 47 16.38 4.36 -5.67
CA GLU A 47 16.07 5.61 -6.39
C GLU A 47 17.24 6.60 -6.33
N SER A 48 17.77 6.85 -5.14
CA SER A 48 18.92 7.76 -4.98
C SER A 48 20.16 7.31 -5.77
N LYS A 49 20.38 6.00 -5.92
CA LYS A 49 21.54 5.44 -6.62
C LYS A 49 21.37 5.43 -8.13
N TYR A 50 20.20 5.02 -8.62
CA TYR A 50 19.96 4.79 -10.04
C TYR A 50 19.19 5.93 -10.72
N ARG A 51 18.75 6.95 -9.96
CA ARG A 51 17.93 8.08 -10.43
C ARG A 51 16.61 7.64 -11.08
N HIS A 52 16.12 6.48 -10.66
CA HIS A 52 14.81 5.96 -11.02
C HIS A 52 14.36 4.94 -9.98
N TYR A 53 13.05 4.79 -9.81
CA TYR A 53 12.49 3.75 -8.96
C TYR A 53 12.74 2.34 -9.51
N PRO A 54 12.77 1.30 -8.66
CA PRO A 54 12.89 -0.08 -9.10
C PRO A 54 11.63 -0.47 -9.89
N ALA A 55 11.78 -1.27 -10.95
CA ALA A 55 10.64 -1.76 -11.73
C ALA A 55 9.81 -2.76 -10.92
N SER A 56 10.48 -3.54 -10.08
CA SER A 56 9.92 -4.52 -9.17
C SER A 56 10.73 -4.64 -7.88
N LEU A 57 10.15 -5.24 -6.84
CA LEU A 57 10.90 -5.55 -5.61
C LEU A 57 12.04 -6.55 -5.83
N ALA A 58 12.03 -7.30 -6.94
CA ALA A 58 13.13 -8.20 -7.28
C ALA A 58 14.39 -7.43 -7.70
N ASP A 59 14.27 -6.20 -8.18
CA ASP A 59 15.40 -5.37 -8.61
C ASP A 59 16.20 -4.82 -7.43
N LEU A 60 15.65 -4.90 -6.21
CA LEU A 60 16.36 -4.53 -5.00
C LEU A 60 17.53 -5.49 -4.68
N LYS A 61 17.71 -6.60 -5.43
CA LYS A 61 18.66 -7.70 -5.17
C LYS A 61 20.13 -7.46 -5.56
N GLU A 62 20.47 -6.41 -6.31
CA GLU A 62 21.87 -6.16 -6.73
C GLU A 62 22.76 -5.53 -5.63
N PRO A 63 24.10 -5.73 -5.67
CA PRO A 63 24.85 -6.45 -4.62
C PRO A 63 25.31 -5.62 -3.41
N ALA A 64 24.54 -4.62 -2.98
CA ALA A 64 24.86 -3.84 -1.76
C ALA A 64 23.68 -3.61 -0.80
N LEU A 65 22.44 -3.91 -1.20
CA LEU A 65 21.25 -3.59 -0.38
C LEU A 65 20.58 -4.80 0.25
N ILE A 66 20.84 -6.01 -0.24
CA ILE A 66 20.20 -7.25 0.23
C ILE A 66 21.31 -8.24 0.61
N SER A 67 21.77 -8.19 1.87
CA SER A 67 22.32 -9.40 2.49
C SER A 67 21.22 -10.47 2.50
N GLY A 68 21.57 -11.76 2.49
CA GLY A 68 20.59 -12.87 2.45
C GLY A 68 19.48 -12.82 3.51
N ASP A 69 19.60 -11.96 4.52
CA ASP A 69 18.57 -11.65 5.52
C ASP A 69 17.40 -10.79 5.00
N CYS A 70 17.55 -10.07 3.88
CA CYS A 70 16.51 -9.15 3.38
C CYS A 70 15.29 -9.85 2.77
N VAL A 71 15.40 -11.12 2.37
CA VAL A 71 14.22 -11.93 1.98
C VAL A 71 13.21 -12.00 3.14
N LYS A 72 13.71 -12.00 4.39
CA LYS A 72 12.86 -12.05 5.59
C LYS A 72 11.99 -10.80 5.74
N PHE A 73 12.46 -9.65 5.22
CA PHE A 73 11.70 -8.41 5.30
C PHE A 73 10.66 -8.29 4.18
N LEU A 74 10.76 -9.09 3.10
CA LEU A 74 9.76 -9.12 2.01
C LEU A 74 8.52 -9.95 2.36
N VAL A 75 8.53 -10.61 3.51
CA VAL A 75 7.45 -11.46 4.00
C VAL A 75 6.84 -10.82 5.25
N CYS A 76 5.52 -10.64 5.27
CA CYS A 76 4.79 -10.23 6.46
C CYS A 76 4.56 -11.49 7.31
N PRO A 77 4.90 -11.49 8.61
CA PRO A 77 4.65 -12.65 9.49
C PRO A 77 3.20 -13.14 9.54
N LEU A 78 2.22 -12.30 9.17
CA LEU A 78 0.81 -12.66 9.11
C LEU A 78 0.40 -13.29 7.78
N ASP A 79 1.24 -13.22 6.74
CA ASP A 79 0.95 -13.82 5.45
C ASP A 79 1.19 -15.33 5.48
N ARG A 80 0.15 -16.09 5.14
CA ARG A 80 0.14 -17.56 5.13
C ARG A 80 0.17 -18.15 3.73
N SER A 81 0.34 -17.32 2.71
CA SER A 81 0.39 -17.75 1.30
C SER A 81 1.55 -18.70 0.97
N GLY A 82 2.65 -18.59 1.72
CA GLY A 82 3.91 -19.26 1.38
C GLY A 82 4.68 -18.59 0.24
N ASP A 83 4.21 -17.43 -0.23
CA ASP A 83 4.88 -16.68 -1.28
C ASP A 83 6.20 -16.08 -0.78
N PRO A 84 7.22 -15.96 -1.65
CA PRO A 84 8.50 -15.34 -1.30
C PRO A 84 8.40 -13.82 -1.09
N CYS A 85 7.24 -13.22 -1.35
CA CYS A 85 6.97 -11.81 -1.10
C CYS A 85 5.49 -11.59 -0.82
N SER A 86 5.19 -11.05 0.37
CA SER A 86 3.84 -10.78 0.87
C SER A 86 3.27 -9.44 0.45
N TYR A 87 4.06 -8.61 -0.21
CA TYR A 87 3.67 -7.25 -0.57
C TYR A 87 3.42 -7.10 -2.06
N GLU A 88 2.57 -6.13 -2.39
CA GLU A 88 2.34 -5.68 -3.75
C GLU A 88 2.90 -4.26 -3.92
N TYR A 89 3.81 -4.11 -4.89
CA TYR A 89 4.49 -2.85 -5.19
C TYR A 89 3.80 -2.09 -6.33
N LEU A 90 3.47 -0.83 -6.05
CA LEU A 90 2.86 0.11 -6.99
C LEU A 90 3.92 1.03 -7.56
N HIS A 91 4.49 0.63 -8.70
CA HIS A 91 5.48 1.43 -9.40
C HIS A 91 4.97 2.85 -9.72
N PRO A 92 5.69 3.93 -9.40
CA PRO A 92 5.33 5.31 -9.74
C PRO A 92 4.85 5.51 -11.18
N VAL A 93 3.83 6.34 -11.35
CA VAL A 93 3.25 6.67 -12.66
C VAL A 93 3.96 7.85 -13.31
N CYS A 94 4.23 8.90 -12.53
CA CYS A 94 5.03 10.06 -12.93
C CYS A 94 6.37 10.10 -12.21
N GLY A 95 7.44 9.74 -12.94
CA GLY A 95 8.85 10.01 -12.63
C GLY A 95 9.20 10.25 -11.16
N ASP A 96 9.92 11.33 -10.89
CA ASP A 96 10.55 11.64 -9.59
C ASP A 96 9.60 12.34 -8.59
N ALA A 97 8.32 12.53 -8.94
CA ALA A 97 7.41 13.41 -8.19
C ALA A 97 6.07 12.74 -7.88
N GLN A 98 6.09 11.59 -7.23
CA GLN A 98 4.87 11.00 -6.68
C GLN A 98 4.33 11.84 -5.51
N PRO A 99 2.99 12.01 -5.41
CA PRO A 99 2.38 12.55 -4.21
C PRO A 99 2.78 11.75 -2.97
N GLN A 100 3.10 12.46 -1.89
CA GLN A 100 3.61 11.90 -0.64
C GLN A 100 2.59 10.99 0.07
N ASP A 101 1.32 11.18 -0.24
CA ASP A 101 0.14 10.45 0.22
C ASP A 101 -0.29 9.31 -0.74
N SER A 102 0.43 9.09 -1.84
CA SER A 102 0.24 7.91 -2.68
C SER A 102 0.88 6.68 -2.03
N ILE A 103 0.16 5.57 -2.08
CA ILE A 103 0.60 4.23 -1.73
C ILE A 103 1.69 3.78 -2.71
N SER A 104 2.81 3.34 -2.15
CA SER A 104 3.95 2.74 -2.84
C SER A 104 3.94 1.21 -2.73
N LEU A 105 3.56 0.69 -1.57
CA LEU A 105 3.58 -0.74 -1.27
C LEU A 105 2.44 -1.07 -0.28
N TYR A 106 1.85 -2.25 -0.36
CA TYR A 106 0.86 -2.72 0.62
C TYR A 106 0.87 -4.24 0.76
N ASP A 107 0.27 -4.77 1.83
CA ASP A 107 0.14 -6.22 2.00
C ASP A 107 -0.80 -6.83 0.96
N ARG A 108 -0.36 -7.88 0.26
CA ARG A 108 -1.17 -8.57 -0.76
C ARG A 108 -2.41 -9.22 -0.14
N ASN A 109 -2.29 -9.71 1.09
CA ASN A 109 -3.37 -10.35 1.85
C ASN A 109 -3.72 -9.51 3.07
N ALA A 110 -5.00 -9.46 3.42
CA ALA A 110 -5.43 -8.83 4.66
C ALA A 110 -4.97 -9.64 5.88
N HIS A 111 -4.69 -8.93 6.98
CA HIS A 111 -4.44 -9.50 8.29
C HIS A 111 -5.68 -10.25 8.84
N PRO A 112 -5.54 -11.07 9.89
CA PRO A 112 -6.67 -11.80 10.48
C PRO A 112 -7.86 -10.94 10.93
N ASP A 113 -7.62 -9.66 11.23
CA ASP A 113 -8.63 -8.66 11.59
C ASP A 113 -9.22 -7.89 10.41
N GLY A 114 -8.80 -8.20 9.17
CA GLY A 114 -9.25 -7.52 7.95
C GLY A 114 -8.56 -6.18 7.67
N SER A 115 -7.50 -5.82 8.38
CA SER A 115 -6.65 -4.66 8.06
C SER A 115 -5.52 -5.02 7.08
N ARG A 116 -4.85 -4.00 6.53
CA ARG A 116 -3.61 -4.13 5.76
C ARG A 116 -2.62 -3.05 6.18
N CYS A 117 -1.34 -3.39 6.23
CA CYS A 117 -0.28 -2.38 6.22
C CYS A 117 -0.11 -1.80 4.82
N VAL A 118 0.15 -0.50 4.79
CA VAL A 118 0.30 0.32 3.59
C VAL A 118 1.46 1.27 3.80
N LEU A 119 2.41 1.27 2.88
CA LEU A 119 3.53 2.20 2.80
C LEU A 119 3.24 3.27 1.75
N TYR A 120 3.40 4.52 2.16
CA TYR A 120 3.27 5.68 1.30
C TYR A 120 4.63 6.12 0.74
N PHE A 121 4.64 6.87 -0.36
CA PHE A 121 5.87 7.45 -0.93
C PHE A 121 6.59 8.41 0.02
N SER A 122 5.91 8.94 1.04
CA SER A 122 6.54 9.65 2.16
C SER A 122 7.39 8.80 3.10
N GLY A 123 7.37 7.47 2.94
CA GLY A 123 8.02 6.53 3.86
C GLY A 123 7.18 6.25 5.11
N ARG A 124 6.01 6.87 5.26
CA ARG A 124 5.05 6.55 6.33
C ARG A 124 4.44 5.17 6.07
N VAL A 125 4.29 4.37 7.11
CA VAL A 125 3.46 3.16 7.10
C VAL A 125 2.22 3.41 7.94
N ALA A 126 1.07 2.94 7.46
CA ALA A 126 -0.17 2.94 8.20
C ALA A 126 -0.84 1.58 8.06
N GLU A 127 -1.58 1.22 9.10
CA GLU A 127 -2.51 0.11 9.05
C GLU A 127 -3.91 0.67 8.72
N LEU A 128 -4.54 0.15 7.67
CA LEU A 128 -5.87 0.58 7.22
C LEU A 128 -6.85 -0.57 7.29
N ALA A 129 -8.10 -0.30 7.66
CA ALA A 129 -9.17 -1.28 7.47
C ALA A 129 -9.37 -1.54 5.97
N GLU A 130 -9.80 -2.75 5.56
CA GLU A 130 -9.94 -3.12 4.15
C GLU A 130 -10.76 -2.09 3.34
N ALA A 131 -11.83 -1.55 3.90
CA ALA A 131 -12.66 -0.54 3.24
C ALA A 131 -11.90 0.77 2.99
N GLU A 132 -11.13 1.24 3.97
CA GLU A 132 -10.30 2.44 3.86
C GLU A 132 -9.15 2.24 2.87
N PHE A 133 -8.54 1.05 2.89
CA PHE A 133 -7.52 0.65 1.92
C PHE A 133 -8.06 0.68 0.49
N LYS A 134 -9.21 0.02 0.24
CA LYS A 134 -9.85 0.00 -1.09
C LYS A 134 -10.18 1.41 -1.57
N HIS A 135 -10.69 2.27 -0.67
CA HIS A 135 -10.99 3.67 -0.98
C HIS A 135 -9.72 4.45 -1.35
N ALA A 136 -8.69 4.42 -0.51
CA ALA A 136 -7.43 5.12 -0.74
C ALA A 136 -6.75 4.68 -2.05
N LEU A 137 -6.80 3.38 -2.35
CA LEU A 137 -6.23 2.82 -3.57
C LEU A 137 -7.02 3.23 -4.82
N ALA A 138 -8.34 3.24 -4.75
CA ALA A 138 -9.20 3.72 -5.83
C ALA A 138 -9.00 5.22 -6.11
N GLU A 139 -8.91 6.05 -5.07
CA GLU A 139 -8.61 7.49 -5.20
C GLU A 139 -7.26 7.72 -5.87
N GLN A 140 -6.22 6.99 -5.45
CA GLN A 140 -4.91 7.08 -6.09
C GLN A 140 -4.99 6.72 -7.57
N PHE A 141 -5.64 5.63 -7.93
CA PHE A 141 -5.74 5.23 -9.33
C PHE A 141 -6.56 6.19 -10.18
N ALA A 142 -7.57 6.86 -9.61
CA ALA A 142 -8.27 7.95 -10.28
C ALA A 142 -7.31 9.11 -10.58
N ARG A 143 -6.50 9.54 -9.59
CA ARG A 143 -5.47 10.58 -9.79
C ARG A 143 -4.43 10.17 -10.83
N ASP A 144 -3.94 8.93 -10.77
CA ASP A 144 -2.97 8.43 -11.73
C ASP A 144 -3.51 8.45 -13.17
N ARG A 145 -4.80 8.13 -13.34
CA ARG A 145 -5.44 8.14 -14.65
C ARG A 145 -5.49 9.55 -15.24
N GLU A 146 -5.79 10.56 -14.42
CA GLU A 146 -5.75 11.96 -14.84
C GLU A 146 -4.33 12.36 -15.24
N ILE A 147 -3.34 12.01 -14.42
CA ILE A 147 -1.93 12.29 -14.67
C ILE A 147 -1.44 11.65 -15.98
N ILE A 148 -1.76 10.37 -16.21
CA ILE A 148 -1.40 9.66 -17.46
C ILE A 148 -2.09 10.32 -18.65
N GLY A 149 -3.37 10.66 -18.51
CA GLY A 149 -4.13 11.36 -19.55
C GLY A 149 -3.45 12.67 -19.96
N ASP A 150 -3.08 13.48 -18.97
CA ASP A 150 -2.39 14.76 -19.18
C ASP A 150 -1.01 14.59 -19.83
N GLU A 151 -0.23 13.60 -19.41
CA GLU A 151 1.06 13.30 -20.02
C GLU A 151 0.92 12.82 -21.48
N ILE A 152 -0.08 12.00 -21.79
CA ILE A 152 -0.37 11.57 -23.15
C ILE A 152 -0.77 12.76 -24.02
N VAL A 153 -1.60 13.67 -23.51
CA VAL A 153 -2.00 14.89 -24.23
C VAL A 153 -0.79 15.79 -24.48
N LYS A 154 0.08 16.01 -23.48
CA LYS A 154 1.32 16.78 -23.64
C LYS A 154 2.25 16.14 -24.68
N ALA A 155 2.42 14.83 -24.61
CA ALA A 155 3.23 14.06 -25.56
C ALA A 155 2.67 14.03 -26.99
N GLY A 156 1.36 14.20 -27.19
CA GLY A 156 0.77 14.38 -28.51
C GLY A 156 1.35 15.55 -29.31
N THR A 157 2.11 16.45 -28.66
CA THR A 157 2.81 17.58 -29.27
C THR A 157 4.33 17.39 -29.42
N ALA A 158 4.93 16.37 -28.79
CA ALA A 158 6.37 16.08 -28.87
C ALA A 158 6.60 14.56 -28.81
N ALA A 159 7.27 14.01 -29.83
CA ALA A 159 7.49 12.56 -29.96
C ALA A 159 8.02 11.92 -28.67
N LEU A 160 7.20 11.12 -28.01
CA LEU A 160 7.57 10.36 -26.82
C LEU A 160 8.61 9.30 -27.16
N ASP A 161 9.58 9.11 -26.27
CA ASP A 161 10.45 7.93 -26.27
C ASP A 161 9.58 6.64 -26.20
N PRO A 162 9.68 5.74 -27.21
CA PRO A 162 8.92 4.50 -27.24
C PRO A 162 9.10 3.62 -26.01
N ALA A 163 10.31 3.61 -25.41
CA ALA A 163 10.62 2.77 -24.24
C ALA A 163 9.93 3.29 -22.97
N LEU A 164 9.90 4.62 -22.80
CA LEU A 164 9.18 5.27 -21.69
C LEU A 164 7.67 5.01 -21.80
N THR A 165 7.15 5.03 -23.03
CA THR A 165 5.74 4.78 -23.33
C THR A 165 5.33 3.34 -23.01
N ALA A 166 6.18 2.36 -23.34
CA ALA A 166 5.92 0.95 -23.05
C ALA A 166 5.83 0.67 -21.53
N ARG A 167 6.78 1.21 -20.75
CA ARG A 167 6.80 1.04 -19.28
C ARG A 167 5.59 1.68 -18.60
N LYS A 168 5.25 2.91 -18.99
CA LYS A 168 4.07 3.61 -18.47
C LYS A 168 2.78 2.84 -18.78
N ARG A 169 2.67 2.27 -19.98
CA ARG A 169 1.53 1.45 -20.39
C ARG A 169 1.41 0.15 -19.60
N GLU A 170 2.52 -0.55 -19.37
CA GLU A 170 2.52 -1.77 -18.57
C GLU A 170 2.11 -1.50 -17.11
N ALA A 171 2.64 -0.44 -16.49
CA ALA A 171 2.24 -0.02 -15.16
C ALA A 171 0.74 0.32 -15.08
N ALA A 172 0.20 1.03 -16.08
CA ALA A 172 -1.23 1.35 -16.16
C ALA A 172 -2.10 0.09 -16.29
N ILE A 173 -1.71 -0.87 -17.14
CA ILE A 173 -2.42 -2.14 -17.31
C ILE A 173 -2.42 -2.94 -16.00
N LYS A 174 -1.27 -3.00 -15.31
CA LYS A 174 -1.16 -3.71 -14.02
C LYS A 174 -2.08 -3.08 -12.97
N ARG A 175 -2.10 -1.74 -12.86
CA ARG A 175 -2.99 -1.01 -11.95
C ARG A 175 -4.48 -1.23 -12.26
N MET A 176 -4.87 -1.23 -13.54
CA MET A 176 -6.25 -1.57 -13.93
C MET A 176 -6.64 -3.01 -13.56
N ARG A 177 -5.72 -3.97 -13.67
CA ARG A 177 -5.98 -5.35 -13.24
C ARG A 177 -6.24 -5.43 -11.74
N ILE A 178 -5.40 -4.77 -10.94
CA ILE A 178 -5.54 -4.71 -9.48
C ILE A 178 -6.92 -4.12 -9.10
N LEU A 179 -7.36 -3.04 -9.74
CA LEU A 179 -8.69 -2.48 -9.53
C LEU A 179 -9.81 -3.49 -9.77
N MET A 180 -9.79 -4.18 -10.91
CA MET A 180 -10.82 -5.16 -11.25
C MET A 180 -10.85 -6.35 -10.30
N GLU A 181 -9.73 -6.71 -9.69
CA GLU A 181 -9.66 -7.78 -8.69
C GLU A 181 -10.24 -7.33 -7.34
N LEU A 182 -10.12 -6.06 -6.98
CA LEU A 182 -10.63 -5.51 -5.71
C LEU A 182 -12.15 -5.27 -5.69
N GLU A 183 -12.76 -5.13 -6.87
CA GLU A 183 -14.21 -4.96 -7.05
C GLU A 183 -15.01 -6.28 -7.03
N ARG A 184 -14.32 -7.42 -7.09
CA ARG A 184 -14.93 -8.76 -6.99
C ARG A 184 -15.11 -9.20 -5.54
#